data_AF-A0A924W9F4-F1
#
_entry.id   AF-A0A924W9F4-F1
#
_cell.length_a   1.000
_cell.length_b   1.000
_cell.length_c   1.000
_cell.angle_alpha   90.00
_cell.angle_beta   90.00
_cell.angle_gamma   90.00
#
_symmetry.space_group_name_H-M   'P 1'
#
loop_
_entity.id
_entity.type
_entity.pdbx_description
1 polymer ?
#
loop_
_entity_poly.entity_id
_entity_poly.type
_entity_poly.pdbx_seq_one_letter_code
_entity_poly.pdbx_strand_id
1 'polypeptide(L)'
;MRSTSNGYPGTTYVSSSARGEAQEFETLAVGDTCQAGEGPPAAVPDPERRGPHPLIYRGITRLRSRNASVGYAQQLINIFLSRRRAGTHACSARTSGGITFINRGLAELRSRGQDPIDVDCRFGPNTELATQVFQMCEGLTPDGKIGPLTWRRLIRLAPGPGPVPPPVPVTPPPSSPPVPTPAACPPATCTPPASFLPSVHGFRFSNPGTMRVPVPGVGLLAVGMPGLCGGMAYAALDYFNSCVPLPTTAISPALPGDPLFRHLATRQVESVIAGRSFEKYLGWTLRPDTSIAVIDGVQELTAREFTGLRAVLSAGNTAVLGLIKATSNPTEHHQVLAYAISPVSATVFNVHIYDSNFPGRDDVVIEVTLASATRVTSRHLVGGSPLRAVRGFFMTPYAPRVPPCVP
;
A
#
# COMPACT_ATOMS: atom_id res chain seq x y z
N MET A 1 30.75 -12.18 79.61
CA MET A 1 30.23 -13.56 79.45
C MET A 1 29.53 -13.65 78.09
N ARG A 2 29.96 -14.65 77.28
CA ARG A 2 29.36 -15.31 76.08
C ARG A 2 28.13 -14.66 75.39
N SER A 3 28.19 -14.35 74.08
CA SER A 3 27.87 -15.22 72.90
C SER A 3 26.42 -14.97 72.44
N THR A 4 25.99 -14.80 71.18
CA THR A 4 26.30 -15.35 69.83
C THR A 4 25.85 -14.32 68.76
N SER A 5 26.59 -13.98 67.69
CA SER A 5 26.63 -14.59 66.31
C SER A 5 25.25 -14.98 65.76
N ASN A 6 24.78 -14.59 64.56
CA ASN A 6 25.33 -14.54 63.18
C ASN A 6 24.68 -13.34 62.44
N GLY A 7 25.15 -12.74 61.35
CA GLY A 7 26.15 -13.06 60.33
C GLY A 7 25.74 -12.29 59.05
N TYR A 8 26.48 -11.22 58.75
CA TYR A 8 26.49 -10.35 57.54
C TYR A 8 27.21 -11.06 56.35
N PRO A 9 27.58 -10.44 55.19
CA PRO A 9 27.15 -9.23 54.44
C PRO A 9 27.11 -9.42 52.88
N GLY A 10 26.88 -8.33 52.12
CA GLY A 10 27.22 -8.17 50.69
C GLY A 10 28.74 -8.31 50.39
N THR A 11 29.25 -8.24 49.16
CA THR A 11 29.39 -7.04 48.30
C THR A 11 30.08 -7.39 46.94
N THR A 12 29.78 -6.66 45.84
CA THR A 12 30.63 -6.20 44.68
C THR A 12 31.46 -7.13 43.74
N TYR A 13 31.04 -7.12 42.44
CA TYR A 13 31.73 -6.66 41.19
C TYR A 13 32.94 -7.37 40.47
N VAL A 14 32.79 -7.46 39.12
CA VAL A 14 33.74 -7.47 37.95
C VAL A 14 34.12 -8.80 37.21
N SER A 15 33.76 -8.81 35.90
CA SER A 15 34.24 -9.44 34.64
C SER A 15 35.16 -10.69 34.56
N SER A 16 34.84 -11.64 33.66
CA SER A 16 35.48 -11.80 32.31
C SER A 16 35.24 -13.18 31.64
N SER A 17 34.99 -13.15 30.33
CA SER A 17 35.42 -14.07 29.24
C SER A 17 35.10 -15.60 29.20
N ALA A 18 34.23 -15.93 28.22
CA ALA A 18 34.39 -16.94 27.14
C ALA A 18 33.97 -18.44 27.27
N ARG A 19 33.01 -18.77 26.39
CA ARG A 19 32.85 -19.93 25.45
C ARG A 19 32.30 -21.29 25.91
N GLY A 20 31.38 -21.77 25.08
CA GLY A 20 30.81 -23.12 24.96
C GLY A 20 29.35 -23.17 25.41
N GLU A 21 28.33 -23.61 24.66
CA GLU A 21 28.16 -24.17 23.32
C GLU A 21 26.63 -24.05 23.06
N ALA A 22 26.22 -23.64 21.86
CA ALA A 22 24.82 -23.60 21.46
C ALA A 22 24.65 -24.32 20.11
N GLN A 23 23.83 -25.36 20.12
CA GLN A 23 23.22 -26.06 18.99
C GLN A 23 21.92 -26.69 19.56
N GLU A 24 20.78 -26.77 18.90
CA GLU A 24 20.33 -26.36 17.57
C GLU A 24 18.82 -26.68 17.58
N PHE A 25 17.96 -25.73 17.22
CA PHE A 25 16.61 -26.00 16.69
C PHE A 25 16.26 -24.86 15.73
N GLU A 26 16.84 -25.01 14.54
CA GLU A 26 16.41 -24.51 13.23
C GLU A 26 15.11 -25.26 12.86
N THR A 27 14.02 -24.72 12.30
CA THR A 27 13.79 -23.83 11.13
C THR A 27 12.31 -23.35 11.25
N LEU A 28 11.88 -22.11 10.93
CA LEU A 28 11.83 -21.45 9.63
C LEU A 28 11.74 -19.93 9.84
N ALA A 29 12.81 -19.21 9.51
CA ALA A 29 12.84 -17.76 9.47
C ALA A 29 12.44 -17.25 8.08
N VAL A 30 11.36 -16.48 7.99
CA VAL A 30 11.08 -15.60 6.85
C VAL A 30 11.04 -14.18 7.41
N GLY A 31 12.16 -13.45 7.40
CA GLY A 31 12.11 -12.07 7.90
C GLY A 31 13.39 -11.25 8.13
N ASP A 32 14.59 -11.64 7.69
CA ASP A 32 15.79 -10.87 8.07
C ASP A 32 16.98 -10.88 7.09
N THR A 33 16.75 -10.74 5.77
CA THR A 33 17.88 -10.68 4.79
C THR A 33 17.95 -9.36 4.02
N CYS A 34 18.65 -8.38 4.60
CA CYS A 34 19.55 -7.52 3.81
C CYS A 34 20.90 -7.51 4.54
N GLN A 35 21.95 -8.05 3.93
CA GLN A 35 23.32 -7.87 4.40
C GLN A 35 23.98 -6.68 3.69
N ALA A 36 25.04 -6.11 4.26
CA ALA A 36 25.77 -5.01 3.66
C ALA A 36 26.35 -5.45 2.30
N GLY A 37 25.95 -4.76 1.21
CA GLY A 37 26.39 -5.09 -0.15
C GLY A 37 25.49 -6.07 -0.91
N GLU A 38 24.50 -6.69 -0.26
CA GLU A 38 23.43 -7.45 -0.91
C GLU A 38 22.24 -6.52 -1.15
N GLY A 39 22.25 -5.83 -2.29
CA GLY A 39 21.04 -5.17 -2.78
C GLY A 39 19.98 -6.24 -3.11
N PRO A 40 18.69 -6.06 -2.77
CA PRO A 40 17.67 -7.00 -3.22
C PRO A 40 17.65 -7.04 -4.76
N PRO A 41 17.43 -8.24 -5.37
CA PRO A 41 17.21 -8.34 -6.81
C PRO A 41 15.98 -7.50 -7.19
N ALA A 42 15.97 -6.99 -8.42
CA ALA A 42 14.88 -6.21 -8.97
C ALA A 42 13.53 -6.90 -8.70
N ALA A 43 12.62 -6.15 -8.05
CA ALA A 43 11.24 -6.49 -7.73
C ALA A 43 11.00 -7.92 -7.20
N VAL A 44 11.25 -8.12 -5.91
CA VAL A 44 10.38 -9.01 -5.12
C VAL A 44 9.42 -8.10 -4.34
N PRO A 45 8.13 -8.04 -4.70
CA PRO A 45 7.11 -7.51 -3.81
C PRO A 45 7.14 -8.35 -2.54
N ASP A 46 7.45 -7.73 -1.40
CA ASP A 46 7.25 -8.35 -0.08
C ASP A 46 5.77 -8.77 0.00
N PRO A 47 5.46 -10.08 0.07
CA PRO A 47 4.09 -10.55 0.04
C PRO A 47 3.27 -10.07 1.23
N GLU A 48 3.87 -9.49 2.29
CA GLU A 48 3.16 -9.17 3.54
C GLU A 48 3.17 -7.69 3.98
N ARG A 49 3.81 -6.74 3.28
CA ARG A 49 3.81 -5.34 3.74
C ARG A 49 3.66 -4.28 2.65
N ARG A 50 2.38 -3.85 2.47
CA ARG A 50 1.90 -2.53 2.00
C ARG A 50 2.55 -1.97 0.71
N GLY A 51 1.79 -1.96 -0.39
CA GLY A 51 2.16 -1.19 -1.59
C GLY A 51 2.13 0.34 -1.37
N PRO A 52 2.34 1.18 -2.41
CA PRO A 52 3.58 1.32 -3.14
C PRO A 52 4.53 2.20 -2.30
N HIS A 53 5.68 1.63 -1.95
CA HIS A 53 6.72 2.18 -1.06
C HIS A 53 6.23 2.91 0.22
N PRO A 54 6.42 2.29 1.40
CA PRO A 54 5.99 2.87 2.68
C PRO A 54 6.68 4.19 2.98
N LEU A 55 6.04 4.99 3.84
CA LEU A 55 6.73 6.11 4.50
C LEU A 55 7.88 5.54 5.34
N ILE A 56 9.11 5.84 4.94
CA ILE A 56 10.34 5.44 5.63
C ILE A 56 11.12 6.66 6.10
N TYR A 57 11.71 6.57 7.29
CA TYR A 57 12.49 7.65 7.90
C TYR A 57 13.27 7.13 9.11
N ARG A 58 14.25 7.91 9.56
CA ARG A 58 15.01 7.63 10.78
C ARG A 58 14.11 7.70 12.01
N GLY A 59 13.93 6.60 12.72
CA GLY A 59 13.05 6.55 13.88
C GLY A 59 13.16 5.25 14.68
N ILE A 60 12.46 5.22 15.82
CA ILE A 60 12.58 4.18 16.85
C ILE A 60 11.90 2.86 16.42
N THR A 61 10.89 2.92 15.53
CA THR A 61 10.14 1.73 15.11
C THR A 61 10.76 1.05 13.89
N ARG A 62 11.12 -0.23 14.04
CA ARG A 62 11.74 -1.05 12.97
C ARG A 62 10.95 -1.03 11.67
N LEU A 63 9.61 -0.97 11.73
CA LEU A 63 8.74 -0.97 10.54
C LEU A 63 9.03 0.14 9.53
N ARG A 64 9.50 1.32 9.99
CA ARG A 64 9.74 2.50 9.12
C ARG A 64 11.22 2.82 8.93
N SER A 65 12.07 2.34 9.83
CA SER A 65 13.51 2.60 9.81
C SER A 65 14.36 1.41 9.39
N ARG A 66 13.81 0.18 9.32
CA ARG A 66 14.55 -1.00 8.88
C ARG A 66 13.67 -1.99 8.11
N ASN A 67 13.72 -1.93 6.78
CA ASN A 67 12.99 -2.82 5.87
C ASN A 67 13.56 -2.77 4.44
N ALA A 68 13.15 -3.68 3.56
CA ALA A 68 13.64 -3.74 2.17
C ALA A 68 13.35 -2.48 1.34
N SER A 69 12.28 -1.73 1.64
CA SER A 69 12.02 -0.44 0.98
C SER A 69 13.07 0.60 1.32
N VAL A 70 13.69 0.53 2.51
CA VAL A 70 14.85 1.36 2.83
C VAL A 70 16.03 1.02 1.93
N GLY A 71 16.33 -0.26 1.74
CA GLY A 71 17.41 -0.72 0.84
C GLY A 71 17.21 -0.24 -0.58
N TYR A 72 16.00 -0.37 -1.11
CA TYR A 72 15.68 0.13 -2.44
C TYR A 72 15.82 1.66 -2.56
N ALA A 73 15.40 2.41 -1.54
CA ALA A 73 15.61 3.85 -1.51
C ALA A 73 17.10 4.21 -1.53
N GLN A 74 17.92 3.50 -0.75
CA GLN A 74 19.37 3.69 -0.69
C GLN A 74 20.03 3.47 -2.06
N GLN A 75 19.60 2.46 -2.82
CA GLN A 75 20.07 2.24 -4.19
C GLN A 75 19.75 3.42 -5.12
N LEU A 76 18.50 3.89 -5.11
CA LEU A 76 18.08 5.03 -5.95
C LEU A 76 18.80 6.32 -5.55
N ILE A 77 19.00 6.55 -4.25
CA ILE A 77 19.79 7.67 -3.74
C ILE A 77 21.24 7.57 -4.22
N ASN A 78 21.85 6.38 -4.22
CA ASN A 78 23.21 6.18 -4.74
C ASN A 78 23.31 6.45 -6.24
N ILE A 79 22.29 6.13 -7.04
CA ILE A 79 22.23 6.54 -8.45
C ILE A 79 22.22 8.07 -8.58
N PHE A 80 21.41 8.75 -7.77
CA PHE A 80 21.40 10.22 -7.73
C PHE A 80 22.77 10.80 -7.35
N LEU A 81 23.39 10.31 -6.28
CA LEU A 81 24.71 10.77 -5.82
C LEU A 81 25.78 10.56 -6.89
N SER A 82 25.77 9.40 -7.55
CA SER A 82 26.64 9.10 -8.69
C SER A 82 26.45 10.09 -9.84
N ARG A 83 25.21 10.34 -10.28
CA ARG A 83 24.92 11.31 -11.36
C ARG A 83 25.27 12.75 -10.97
N ARG A 84 25.11 13.13 -9.69
CA ARG A 84 25.55 14.44 -9.18
C ARG A 84 27.07 14.59 -9.23
N ARG A 85 27.81 13.54 -8.87
CA ARG A 85 29.28 13.50 -8.95
C ARG A 85 29.77 13.59 -10.40
N ALA A 86 29.09 12.90 -11.31
CA ALA A 86 29.36 12.94 -12.75
C ALA A 86 28.89 14.24 -13.43
N GLY A 87 28.20 15.15 -12.71
CA GLY A 87 27.66 16.38 -13.28
C GLY A 87 26.43 16.19 -14.19
N THR A 88 25.89 14.98 -14.29
CA THR A 88 24.78 14.63 -15.21
C THR A 88 23.39 14.75 -14.57
N HIS A 89 23.29 15.18 -13.31
CA HIS A 89 22.02 15.48 -12.65
C HIS A 89 22.00 16.94 -12.17
N ALA A 90 21.15 17.76 -12.78
CA ALA A 90 20.97 19.16 -12.41
C ALA A 90 19.97 19.29 -11.24
N CYS A 91 20.24 20.20 -10.30
CA CYS A 91 19.31 20.50 -9.22
C CYS A 91 18.32 21.61 -9.62
N SER A 92 17.09 21.48 -9.16
CA SER A 92 16.00 22.45 -9.31
C SER A 92 16.09 23.63 -8.34
N ALA A 93 16.91 23.55 -7.29
CA ALA A 93 17.10 24.62 -6.32
C ALA A 93 17.75 25.86 -6.99
N ARG A 94 17.06 27.00 -6.95
CA ARG A 94 17.52 28.28 -7.56
C ARG A 94 17.97 29.33 -6.55
N THR A 95 17.82 29.07 -5.25
CA THR A 95 18.24 30.01 -4.19
C THR A 95 19.65 29.69 -3.72
N SER A 96 20.43 30.73 -3.39
CA SER A 96 21.80 30.60 -2.88
C SER A 96 21.87 29.75 -1.61
N GLY A 97 20.83 29.83 -0.76
CA GLY A 97 20.70 29.00 0.44
C GLY A 97 20.50 27.53 0.12
N GLY A 98 19.70 27.20 -0.90
CA GLY A 98 19.48 25.81 -1.31
C GLY A 98 20.69 25.16 -1.95
N ILE A 99 21.41 25.92 -2.78
CA ILE A 99 22.67 25.46 -3.37
C ILE A 99 23.70 25.21 -2.27
N THR A 100 23.81 26.11 -1.29
CA THR A 100 24.69 25.92 -0.12
C THR A 100 24.33 24.68 0.68
N PHE A 101 23.04 24.45 0.93
CA PHE A 101 22.55 23.26 1.64
C PHE A 101 22.97 21.96 0.95
N ILE A 102 22.73 21.88 -0.37
CA ILE A 102 23.09 20.71 -1.19
C ILE A 102 24.60 20.48 -1.16
N ASN A 103 25.41 21.52 -1.39
CA ASN A 103 26.86 21.41 -1.45
C ASN A 103 27.48 21.00 -0.10
N ARG A 104 26.95 21.54 1.01
CA ARG A 104 27.39 21.15 2.35
C ARG A 104 27.06 19.68 2.64
N GLY A 105 25.83 19.25 2.36
CA GLY A 105 25.42 17.86 2.60
C GLY A 105 26.23 16.86 1.75
N LEU A 106 26.53 17.18 0.49
CA LEU A 106 27.39 16.34 -0.35
C LEU A 106 28.83 16.28 0.16
N ALA A 107 29.39 17.41 0.63
CA ALA A 107 30.73 17.44 1.22
C ALA A 107 30.80 16.61 2.52
N GLU A 108 29.76 16.68 3.35
CA GLU A 108 29.64 15.92 4.60
C GLU A 108 29.52 14.41 4.36
N LEU A 109 28.76 13.98 3.33
CA LEU A 109 28.71 12.57 2.93
C LEU A 109 30.09 12.08 2.48
N ARG A 110 30.83 12.88 1.70
CA ARG A 110 32.17 12.52 1.21
C ARG A 110 33.20 12.45 2.34
N SER A 111 33.20 13.40 3.28
CA SER A 111 34.15 13.38 4.40
C SER A 111 33.97 12.18 5.33
N ARG A 112 32.76 11.61 5.35
CA ARG A 112 32.42 10.37 6.08
C ARG A 112 32.66 9.09 5.29
N GLY A 113 33.10 9.17 4.04
CA GLY A 113 33.23 8.01 3.15
C GLY A 113 31.88 7.40 2.73
N GLN A 114 30.81 8.19 2.72
CA GLN A 114 29.41 7.76 2.53
C GLN A 114 28.81 8.33 1.22
N ASP A 115 29.62 8.37 0.17
CA ASP A 115 29.23 8.69 -1.21
C ASP A 115 29.87 7.65 -2.16
N PRO A 116 29.29 6.43 -2.29
CA PRO A 116 27.89 6.08 -1.99
C PRO A 116 27.58 5.82 -0.50
N ILE A 117 26.32 5.95 -0.10
CA ILE A 117 25.83 5.51 1.21
C ILE A 117 25.70 3.98 1.24
N ASP A 118 25.79 3.41 2.44
CA ASP A 118 25.59 1.98 2.64
C ASP A 118 24.15 1.55 2.28
N VAL A 119 24.01 0.41 1.59
CA VAL A 119 22.73 -0.23 1.29
C VAL A 119 22.53 -1.37 2.29
N ASP A 120 22.09 -1.03 3.49
CA ASP A 120 21.98 -1.94 4.64
C ASP A 120 20.53 -2.14 5.11
N CYS A 121 19.57 -1.60 4.34
CA CYS A 121 18.15 -1.57 4.67
C CYS A 121 17.84 -0.86 6.01
N ARG A 122 18.74 -0.02 6.53
CA ARG A 122 18.55 0.80 7.73
C ARG A 122 18.57 2.29 7.39
N PHE A 123 17.55 3.00 7.85
CA PHE A 123 17.39 4.42 7.59
C PHE A 123 18.18 5.22 8.63
N GLY A 124 19.51 5.20 8.48
CA GLY A 124 20.45 5.87 9.37
C GLY A 124 20.68 7.36 9.05
N PRO A 125 21.54 8.04 9.84
CA PRO A 125 21.85 9.46 9.65
C PRO A 125 22.37 9.81 8.25
N ASN A 126 23.17 8.93 7.63
CA ASN A 126 23.70 9.17 6.28
C ASN A 126 22.60 9.05 5.21
N THR A 127 21.71 8.05 5.33
CA THR A 127 20.53 7.89 4.46
C THR A 127 19.59 9.09 4.58
N GLU A 128 19.38 9.61 5.80
CA GLU A 128 18.58 10.80 6.06
C GLU A 128 19.21 12.06 5.45
N LEU A 129 20.51 12.29 5.65
CA LEU A 129 21.23 13.42 5.05
C LEU A 129 21.17 13.36 3.52
N ALA A 130 21.43 12.20 2.93
CA ALA A 130 21.34 12.00 1.49
C ALA A 130 19.91 12.22 0.96
N THR A 131 18.90 11.82 1.73
CA THR A 131 17.48 12.08 1.43
C THR A 131 17.18 13.59 1.43
N GLN A 132 17.66 14.34 2.43
CA GLN A 132 17.48 15.79 2.50
C GLN A 132 18.16 16.50 1.33
N VAL A 133 19.38 16.10 0.98
CA VAL A 133 20.10 16.62 -0.18
C VAL A 133 19.32 16.36 -1.47
N PHE A 134 18.83 15.14 -1.64
CA PHE A 134 18.01 14.76 -2.78
C PHE A 134 16.72 15.58 -2.86
N GLN A 135 15.98 15.68 -1.76
CA GLN A 135 14.76 16.48 -1.65
C GLN A 135 15.02 17.93 -2.02
N MET A 136 16.05 18.55 -1.46
CA MET A 136 16.41 19.94 -1.78
C MET A 136 16.78 20.10 -3.26
N CYS A 137 17.54 19.15 -3.82
CA CYS A 137 17.91 19.13 -5.23
C CYS A 137 16.69 18.99 -6.15
N GLU A 138 15.67 18.25 -5.75
CA GLU A 138 14.44 18.04 -6.51
C GLU A 138 13.36 19.12 -6.28
N GLY A 139 13.63 20.11 -5.42
CA GLY A 139 12.69 21.18 -5.08
C GLY A 139 11.59 20.76 -4.10
N LEU A 140 11.87 19.76 -3.26
CA LEU A 140 11.02 19.30 -2.17
C LEU A 140 11.49 19.89 -0.84
N THR A 141 10.62 19.85 0.18
CA THR A 141 11.01 20.13 1.57
C THR A 141 12.04 19.09 2.04
N PRO A 142 13.24 19.51 2.51
CA PRO A 142 14.29 18.61 2.95
C PRO A 142 14.03 18.10 4.38
N ASP A 143 12.96 17.32 4.56
CA ASP A 143 12.52 16.80 5.87
C ASP A 143 13.19 15.47 6.27
N GLY A 144 13.98 14.86 5.37
CA GLY A 144 14.72 13.62 5.62
C GLY A 144 13.84 12.36 5.65
N LYS A 145 12.59 12.47 5.21
CA LYS A 145 11.62 11.37 5.18
C LYS A 145 11.29 11.00 3.74
N ILE A 146 11.27 9.72 3.42
CA ILE A 146 10.86 9.27 2.09
C ILE A 146 9.38 8.92 2.14
N GLY A 147 8.57 9.96 1.93
CA GLY A 147 7.14 9.86 1.69
C GLY A 147 6.80 9.81 0.20
N PRO A 148 5.51 9.83 -0.15
CA PRO A 148 5.05 9.66 -1.53
C PRO A 148 5.68 10.63 -2.54
N LEU A 149 5.88 11.90 -2.15
CA LEU A 149 6.50 12.90 -3.03
C LEU A 149 7.97 12.60 -3.32
N THR A 150 8.72 12.15 -2.31
CA THR A 150 10.13 11.78 -2.46
C THR A 150 10.26 10.49 -3.26
N TRP A 151 9.40 9.49 -3.01
CA TRP A 151 9.34 8.26 -3.82
C TRP A 151 9.10 8.52 -5.30
N ARG A 152 8.16 9.41 -5.64
CA ARG A 152 7.90 9.84 -7.02
C ARG A 152 9.12 10.41 -7.73
N ARG A 153 10.03 11.05 -6.99
CA ARG A 153 11.27 11.59 -7.55
C ARG A 153 12.34 10.50 -7.68
N LEU A 154 12.50 9.67 -6.64
CA LEU A 154 13.52 8.61 -6.60
C LEU A 154 13.33 7.57 -7.70
N ILE A 155 12.11 7.12 -7.95
CA ILE A 155 11.85 6.04 -8.91
C ILE A 155 12.23 6.44 -10.35
N ARG A 156 12.21 7.74 -10.68
CA ARG A 156 12.68 8.22 -11.99
C ARG A 156 14.19 8.10 -12.19
N LEU A 157 14.93 7.84 -11.13
CA LEU A 157 16.35 7.56 -11.20
C LEU A 157 16.63 6.12 -11.62
N ALA A 158 15.67 5.21 -11.43
CA ALA A 158 15.80 3.83 -11.84
C ALA A 158 16.23 3.78 -13.32
N PRO A 159 17.22 2.94 -13.68
CA PRO A 159 17.53 2.73 -15.08
C PRO A 159 16.26 2.23 -15.78
N GLY A 160 15.96 2.78 -16.97
CA GLY A 160 14.92 2.19 -17.82
C GLY A 160 15.28 0.73 -18.16
N PRO A 161 14.32 -0.09 -18.64
CA PRO A 161 14.66 -1.40 -19.15
C PRO A 161 15.67 -1.20 -20.29
N GLY A 162 16.91 -1.57 -20.04
CA GLY A 162 17.96 -1.51 -21.07
C GLY A 162 17.62 -2.42 -22.24
N PRO A 163 18.25 -2.23 -23.41
CA PRO A 163 18.12 -3.16 -24.52
C PRO A 163 18.43 -4.58 -24.04
N VAL A 164 17.48 -5.48 -24.31
CA VAL A 164 17.59 -6.91 -23.99
C VAL A 164 18.85 -7.45 -24.68
N PRO A 165 19.81 -8.07 -23.96
CA PRO A 165 20.96 -8.69 -24.60
C PRO A 165 20.50 -9.83 -25.53
N PRO A 166 21.19 -10.10 -26.64
CA PRO A 166 20.77 -11.11 -27.61
C PRO A 166 20.68 -12.50 -26.94
N PRO A 167 19.68 -13.32 -27.33
CA PRO A 167 19.40 -14.59 -26.67
C PRO A 167 20.54 -15.58 -26.88
N VAL A 168 20.94 -16.25 -25.79
CA VAL A 168 21.76 -17.47 -25.85
C VAL A 168 20.91 -18.58 -26.50
N PRO A 169 21.45 -19.39 -27.45
CA PRO A 169 20.66 -20.41 -28.12
C PRO A 169 20.27 -21.51 -27.13
N VAL A 170 18.98 -21.60 -26.82
CA VAL A 170 18.36 -22.79 -26.25
C VAL A 170 17.34 -23.27 -27.26
N THR A 171 17.48 -24.51 -27.71
CA THR A 171 16.63 -25.15 -28.73
C THR A 171 15.16 -25.08 -28.31
N PRO A 172 14.24 -24.61 -29.17
CA PRO A 172 12.84 -24.46 -28.82
C PRO A 172 12.12 -25.83 -28.82
N PRO A 173 11.16 -26.06 -27.91
CA PRO A 173 10.18 -27.13 -28.09
C PRO A 173 9.20 -26.75 -29.22
N PRO A 174 8.51 -27.73 -29.83
CA PRO A 174 7.78 -27.53 -31.08
C PRO A 174 6.59 -26.57 -30.93
N SER A 175 6.37 -25.86 -32.04
CA SER A 175 5.51 -24.70 -32.26
C SER A 175 4.06 -24.85 -31.77
N SER A 176 3.64 -23.93 -30.91
CA SER A 176 2.24 -23.53 -30.77
C SER A 176 1.75 -22.82 -32.04
N PRO A 177 0.48 -22.98 -32.43
CA PRO A 177 -0.09 -22.28 -33.59
C PRO A 177 -0.08 -20.74 -33.41
N PRO A 178 -0.18 -19.97 -34.52
CA PRO A 178 -0.03 -18.51 -34.49
C PRO A 178 -1.05 -17.85 -33.57
N VAL A 179 -0.57 -16.93 -32.73
CA VAL A 179 -1.40 -16.03 -31.91
C VAL A 179 -2.28 -15.20 -32.86
N PRO A 180 -3.61 -15.30 -32.81
CA PRO A 180 -4.46 -14.46 -33.63
C PRO A 180 -4.30 -13.00 -33.22
N THR A 181 -4.38 -12.11 -34.21
CA THR A 181 -4.39 -10.65 -34.05
C THR A 181 -5.37 -10.24 -32.95
N PRO A 182 -5.01 -9.32 -32.01
CA PRO A 182 -5.91 -8.95 -30.93
C PRO A 182 -7.23 -8.42 -31.47
N ALA A 183 -8.33 -8.98 -30.97
CA ALA A 183 -9.66 -8.44 -31.21
C ALA A 183 -9.74 -6.96 -30.78
N ALA A 184 -10.60 -6.19 -31.45
CA ALA A 184 -10.90 -4.82 -31.05
C ALA A 184 -11.26 -4.78 -29.56
N CYS A 185 -10.68 -3.82 -28.83
CA CYS A 185 -10.94 -3.61 -27.42
C CYS A 185 -11.87 -2.39 -27.27
N PRO A 186 -12.99 -2.50 -26.53
CA PRO A 186 -13.49 -3.68 -25.83
C PRO A 186 -14.07 -4.74 -26.80
N PRO A 187 -14.13 -6.02 -26.38
CA PRO A 187 -14.65 -7.10 -27.24
C PRO A 187 -16.12 -6.85 -27.63
N ALA A 188 -16.48 -7.21 -28.87
CA ALA A 188 -17.83 -7.00 -29.42
C ALA A 188 -18.94 -7.73 -28.63
N THR A 189 -18.58 -8.80 -27.93
CA THR A 189 -19.43 -9.54 -27.00
C THR A 189 -18.62 -9.87 -25.75
N CYS A 190 -19.21 -9.65 -24.57
CA CYS A 190 -18.59 -9.98 -23.29
C CYS A 190 -19.52 -10.90 -22.51
N THR A 191 -18.96 -12.01 -22.02
CA THR A 191 -19.53 -12.80 -20.94
C THR A 191 -18.51 -12.73 -19.80
N PRO A 192 -18.78 -11.94 -18.74
CA PRO A 192 -17.86 -11.82 -17.62
C PRO A 192 -17.52 -13.19 -17.03
N PRO A 193 -16.30 -13.37 -16.48
CA PRO A 193 -15.99 -14.58 -15.73
C PRO A 193 -17.02 -14.81 -14.62
N ALA A 194 -17.22 -16.08 -14.23
CA ALA A 194 -18.22 -16.43 -13.22
C ALA A 194 -17.92 -15.85 -11.82
N SER A 195 -16.66 -15.56 -11.52
CA SER A 195 -16.25 -14.98 -10.25
C SER A 195 -15.10 -13.99 -10.42
N PHE A 196 -15.16 -12.92 -9.62
CA PHE A 196 -14.06 -11.98 -9.46
C PHE A 196 -13.01 -12.57 -8.50
N LEU A 197 -11.73 -12.32 -8.77
CA LEU A 197 -10.60 -12.77 -7.96
C LEU A 197 -9.52 -11.68 -7.99
N PRO A 198 -9.11 -11.08 -6.86
CA PRO A 198 -8.15 -9.99 -6.81
C PRO A 198 -6.84 -10.21 -7.57
N SER A 199 -6.27 -11.42 -7.52
CA SER A 199 -5.02 -11.78 -8.19
C SER A 199 -5.09 -11.78 -9.72
N VAL A 200 -6.29 -11.95 -10.28
CA VAL A 200 -6.52 -12.03 -11.73
C VAL A 200 -7.21 -10.76 -12.25
N HIS A 201 -8.21 -10.29 -11.51
CA HIS A 201 -9.16 -9.25 -11.92
C HIS A 201 -8.99 -7.94 -11.16
N GLY A 202 -8.01 -7.83 -10.25
CA GLY A 202 -7.65 -6.61 -9.53
C GLY A 202 -6.45 -5.89 -10.15
N PHE A 203 -6.37 -4.57 -9.98
CA PHE A 203 -5.20 -3.81 -10.43
C PHE A 203 -3.94 -4.29 -9.70
N ARG A 204 -2.82 -4.38 -10.44
CA ARG A 204 -1.52 -4.81 -9.91
C ARG A 204 -0.75 -3.71 -9.18
N PHE A 205 -1.22 -2.47 -9.29
CA PHE A 205 -0.71 -1.36 -8.50
C PHE A 205 -1.63 -1.10 -7.32
N SER A 206 -1.04 -0.67 -6.22
CA SER A 206 -1.77 -0.24 -5.05
C SER A 206 -2.30 1.18 -5.20
N ASN A 207 -3.37 1.46 -4.46
CA ASN A 207 -3.97 2.78 -4.31
C ASN A 207 -2.92 3.87 -4.07
N PRO A 208 -2.79 4.86 -4.97
CA PRO A 208 -1.92 5.99 -4.72
C PRO A 208 -2.44 6.77 -3.51
N GLY A 209 -1.55 7.41 -2.76
CA GLY A 209 -1.94 8.31 -1.66
C GLY A 209 -2.76 9.52 -2.13
N THR A 210 -2.87 10.55 -1.28
CA THR A 210 -3.78 11.70 -1.48
C THR A 210 -3.83 12.22 -2.92
N MET A 211 -5.03 12.23 -3.48
CA MET A 211 -5.32 12.79 -4.80
C MET A 211 -6.24 14.00 -4.63
N ARG A 212 -5.88 15.11 -5.26
CA ARG A 212 -6.74 16.29 -5.34
C ARG A 212 -7.59 16.13 -6.59
N VAL A 213 -8.88 15.85 -6.42
CA VAL A 213 -9.83 15.77 -7.53
C VAL A 213 -10.68 17.03 -7.51
N PRO A 214 -10.74 17.80 -8.61
CA PRO A 214 -11.67 18.90 -8.71
C PRO A 214 -13.10 18.34 -8.75
N VAL A 215 -13.97 18.82 -7.86
CA VAL A 215 -15.37 18.40 -7.79
C VAL A 215 -16.26 19.45 -8.47
N PRO A 216 -17.04 19.09 -9.51
CA PRO A 216 -18.01 20.00 -10.10
C PRO A 216 -19.08 20.44 -9.08
N GLY A 217 -19.33 21.75 -8.97
CA GLY A 217 -20.41 22.31 -8.14
C GLY A 217 -20.02 22.70 -6.70
N VAL A 218 -18.78 22.48 -6.27
CA VAL A 218 -18.31 22.79 -4.89
C VAL A 218 -17.31 23.96 -4.86
N GLY A 219 -17.17 24.71 -5.96
CA GLY A 219 -16.18 25.78 -6.11
C GLY A 219 -14.73 25.25 -6.06
N LEU A 220 -13.74 26.15 -6.07
CA LEU A 220 -12.30 25.83 -6.08
C LEU A 220 -11.78 25.06 -4.83
N LEU A 221 -12.66 24.58 -3.95
CA LEU A 221 -12.31 23.72 -2.83
C LEU A 221 -12.14 22.29 -3.35
N ALA A 222 -10.94 21.97 -3.83
CA ALA A 222 -10.53 20.59 -4.01
C ALA A 222 -10.64 19.86 -2.65
N VAL A 223 -11.66 19.01 -2.48
CA VAL A 223 -11.72 18.11 -1.33
C VAL A 223 -10.60 17.09 -1.53
N GLY A 224 -9.58 17.17 -0.67
CA GLY A 224 -8.49 16.20 -0.68
C GLY A 224 -9.02 14.84 -0.25
N MET A 225 -9.33 13.97 -1.21
CA MET A 225 -9.66 12.58 -0.92
C MET A 225 -8.33 11.82 -0.77
N PRO A 226 -8.10 11.11 0.35
CA PRO A 226 -6.91 10.29 0.51
C PRO A 226 -6.98 9.08 -0.42
N GLY A 227 -6.42 9.25 -1.62
CA GLY A 227 -6.26 8.21 -2.63
C GLY A 227 -7.46 8.01 -3.56
N LEU A 228 -7.36 6.93 -4.33
CA LEU A 228 -8.24 6.45 -5.39
C LEU A 228 -8.97 5.14 -5.03
N CYS A 229 -9.06 4.77 -3.75
CA CYS A 229 -9.58 3.47 -3.34
C CYS A 229 -10.97 3.14 -3.93
N GLY A 230 -11.87 4.12 -3.95
CA GLY A 230 -13.19 4.01 -4.53
C GLY A 230 -13.16 3.90 -6.05
N GLY A 231 -12.38 4.76 -6.69
CA GLY A 231 -12.19 4.74 -8.14
C GLY A 231 -11.60 3.43 -8.64
N MET A 232 -10.68 2.85 -7.88
CA MET A 232 -10.06 1.55 -8.20
C MET A 232 -11.02 0.38 -7.97
N ALA A 233 -11.84 0.39 -6.91
CA ALA A 233 -12.85 -0.64 -6.70
C ALA A 233 -13.92 -0.63 -7.81
N TYR A 234 -14.40 0.56 -8.18
CA TYR A 234 -15.38 0.73 -9.25
C TYR A 234 -14.80 0.36 -10.62
N ALA A 235 -13.58 0.83 -10.92
CA ALA A 235 -12.92 0.53 -12.19
C ALA A 235 -12.58 -0.97 -12.30
N ALA A 236 -12.07 -1.62 -11.26
CA ALA A 236 -11.80 -3.06 -11.31
C ALA A 236 -13.06 -3.86 -11.68
N LEU A 237 -14.22 -3.45 -11.13
CA LEU A 237 -15.50 -4.02 -11.49
C LEU A 237 -15.95 -3.67 -12.91
N ASP A 238 -15.64 -2.46 -13.41
CA ASP A 238 -15.88 -2.07 -14.81
C ASP A 238 -15.09 -2.93 -15.81
N TYR A 239 -13.80 -3.18 -15.56
CA TYR A 239 -12.95 -4.06 -16.37
C TYR A 239 -13.48 -5.50 -16.36
N PHE A 240 -13.84 -6.01 -15.17
CA PHE A 240 -14.41 -7.33 -15.01
C PHE A 240 -15.72 -7.51 -15.79
N ASN A 241 -16.67 -6.58 -15.62
CA ASN A 241 -17.98 -6.62 -16.27
C ASN A 241 -17.92 -6.37 -17.78
N SER A 242 -16.87 -5.70 -18.26
CA SER A 242 -16.69 -5.39 -19.68
C SER A 242 -15.78 -6.38 -20.41
N CYS A 243 -15.26 -7.40 -19.72
CA CYS A 243 -14.27 -8.35 -20.24
C CYS A 243 -13.04 -7.67 -20.84
N VAL A 244 -12.71 -6.47 -20.38
CA VAL A 244 -11.52 -5.75 -20.81
C VAL A 244 -10.36 -6.22 -19.95
N PRO A 245 -9.24 -6.67 -20.55
CA PRO A 245 -8.06 -7.03 -19.78
C PRO A 245 -7.58 -5.82 -18.96
N LEU A 246 -7.23 -6.06 -17.70
CA LEU A 246 -6.63 -5.03 -16.88
C LEU A 246 -5.26 -4.62 -17.43
N PRO A 247 -4.86 -3.34 -17.24
CA PRO A 247 -3.50 -2.90 -17.53
C PRO A 247 -2.49 -3.76 -16.79
N THR A 248 -1.43 -4.19 -17.48
CA THR A 248 -0.42 -5.09 -16.92
C THR A 248 0.55 -4.38 -15.98
N THR A 249 0.55 -3.05 -15.99
CA THR A 249 1.42 -2.19 -15.17
C THR A 249 1.23 -2.41 -13.66
N ALA A 250 2.34 -2.57 -12.95
CA ALA A 250 2.40 -2.52 -11.49
C ALA A 250 2.56 -1.09 -10.94
N ILE A 251 2.66 -0.09 -11.83
CA ILE A 251 2.81 1.32 -11.48
C ILE A 251 1.45 2.01 -11.65
N SER A 252 0.98 2.62 -10.57
CA SER A 252 -0.26 3.42 -10.60
C SER A 252 -0.08 4.62 -11.53
N PRO A 253 -1.04 4.89 -12.43
CA PRO A 253 -0.94 6.02 -13.33
C PRO A 253 -0.98 7.33 -12.52
N ALA A 254 -0.20 8.32 -12.93
CA ALA A 254 0.09 9.48 -12.09
C ALA A 254 -0.24 10.84 -12.74
N LEU A 255 -0.62 10.85 -14.02
CA LEU A 255 -0.80 12.08 -14.80
C LEU A 255 -2.25 12.23 -15.30
N PRO A 256 -2.84 13.43 -15.21
CA PRO A 256 -4.16 13.73 -15.79
C PRO A 256 -4.28 13.43 -17.30
N GLY A 257 -3.15 13.39 -18.03
CA GLY A 257 -3.12 13.01 -19.44
C GLY A 257 -3.31 11.51 -19.70
N ASP A 258 -3.11 10.66 -18.69
CA ASP A 258 -3.24 9.20 -18.81
C ASP A 258 -4.72 8.77 -18.82
N PRO A 259 -5.19 8.02 -19.84
CA PRO A 259 -6.57 7.54 -19.91
C PRO A 259 -7.00 6.72 -18.69
N LEU A 260 -6.12 5.88 -18.16
CA LEU A 260 -6.39 5.07 -16.96
C LEU A 260 -6.54 5.97 -15.74
N PHE A 261 -5.64 6.95 -15.56
CA PHE A 261 -5.74 7.91 -14.46
C PHE A 261 -7.07 8.67 -14.50
N ARG A 262 -7.46 9.19 -15.67
CA ARG A 262 -8.74 9.91 -15.81
C ARG A 262 -9.92 9.03 -15.45
N HIS A 263 -9.92 7.78 -15.93
CA HIS A 263 -10.97 6.84 -15.61
C HIS A 263 -11.04 6.58 -14.10
N LEU A 264 -9.93 6.25 -13.44
CA LEU A 264 -9.88 6.05 -11.99
C LEU A 264 -10.36 7.30 -11.21
N ALA A 265 -9.96 8.49 -11.65
CA ALA A 265 -10.36 9.75 -11.02
C ALA A 265 -11.86 10.03 -11.17
N THR A 266 -12.43 9.82 -12.35
CA THR A 266 -13.88 9.91 -12.58
C THR A 266 -14.63 8.93 -11.68
N ARG A 267 -14.18 7.67 -11.63
CA ARG A 267 -14.81 6.65 -10.80
C ARG A 267 -14.68 6.96 -9.31
N GLN A 268 -13.62 7.62 -8.86
CA GLN A 268 -13.48 8.06 -7.47
C GLN A 268 -14.49 9.16 -7.10
N VAL A 269 -14.80 10.08 -8.02
CA VAL A 269 -15.83 11.10 -7.79
C VAL A 269 -17.21 10.43 -7.76
N GLU A 270 -17.48 9.51 -8.69
CA GLU A 270 -18.75 8.78 -8.73
C GLU A 270 -18.94 7.91 -7.48
N SER A 271 -17.90 7.21 -7.01
CA SER A 271 -18.00 6.33 -5.82
C SER A 271 -18.24 7.09 -4.51
N VAL A 272 -17.86 8.37 -4.45
CA VAL A 272 -17.98 9.19 -3.24
C VAL A 272 -19.22 10.08 -3.26
N ILE A 273 -19.45 10.77 -4.38
CA ILE A 273 -20.49 11.82 -4.50
C ILE A 273 -21.77 11.25 -5.09
N ALA A 274 -21.69 10.67 -6.30
CA ALA A 274 -22.87 10.10 -6.95
C ALA A 274 -23.42 8.90 -6.16
N GLY A 275 -22.54 8.14 -5.50
CA GLY A 275 -22.93 7.03 -4.64
C GLY A 275 -23.42 7.40 -3.24
N ARG A 276 -23.50 8.69 -2.90
CA ARG A 276 -23.86 9.20 -1.55
C ARG A 276 -23.01 8.62 -0.41
N SER A 277 -21.86 8.03 -0.72
CA SER A 277 -20.95 7.43 0.26
C SER A 277 -20.44 8.49 1.23
N PHE A 278 -20.21 9.73 0.76
CA PHE A 278 -19.77 10.83 1.60
C PHE A 278 -20.76 11.16 2.74
N GLU A 279 -22.07 11.15 2.46
CA GLU A 279 -23.11 11.39 3.47
C GLU A 279 -23.14 10.27 4.52
N LYS A 280 -23.07 9.02 4.07
CA LYS A 280 -22.98 7.85 4.97
C LYS A 280 -21.70 7.91 5.81
N TYR A 281 -20.56 8.23 5.20
CA TYR A 281 -19.30 8.40 5.92
C TYR A 281 -19.43 9.44 7.02
N LEU A 282 -19.77 10.68 6.68
CA LEU A 282 -19.94 11.77 7.65
C LEU A 282 -20.92 11.37 8.77
N GLY A 283 -22.05 10.78 8.38
CA GLY A 283 -23.10 10.38 9.30
C GLY A 283 -22.71 9.23 10.22
N TRP A 284 -21.89 8.29 9.79
CA TRP A 284 -21.51 7.10 10.57
C TRP A 284 -20.20 7.29 11.36
N THR A 285 -19.29 8.19 10.91
CA THR A 285 -18.06 8.54 11.66
C THR A 285 -18.39 8.96 13.09
N LEU A 286 -19.46 9.75 13.26
CA LEU A 286 -19.85 10.36 14.52
C LEU A 286 -20.76 9.47 15.40
N ARG A 287 -21.21 8.31 14.90
CA ARG A 287 -22.09 7.42 15.68
C ARG A 287 -21.30 6.58 16.67
N PRO A 288 -21.89 6.16 17.81
CA PRO A 288 -21.30 5.14 18.67
C PRO A 288 -21.22 3.78 17.96
N ASP A 289 -20.44 2.85 18.51
CA ASP A 289 -20.35 1.49 17.96
C ASP A 289 -21.67 0.74 18.08
N THR A 290 -22.31 0.83 19.24
CA THR A 290 -23.61 0.22 19.54
C THR A 290 -24.68 1.28 19.71
N SER A 291 -25.94 0.92 19.50
CA SER A 291 -27.06 1.85 19.66
C SER A 291 -27.12 2.46 21.07
N ILE A 292 -27.42 3.75 21.14
CA ILE A 292 -27.67 4.48 22.39
C ILE A 292 -29.02 5.18 22.25
N ALA A 293 -29.96 4.83 23.12
CA ALA A 293 -31.34 5.31 23.07
C ALA A 293 -31.94 5.15 21.65
N VAL A 294 -32.32 6.25 21.00
CA VAL A 294 -32.92 6.27 19.65
C VAL A 294 -31.90 6.37 18.51
N ILE A 295 -30.60 6.43 18.82
CA ILE A 295 -29.53 6.56 17.85
C ILE A 295 -28.95 5.18 17.57
N ASP A 296 -29.17 4.68 16.35
CA ASP A 296 -28.56 3.43 15.88
C ASP A 296 -27.02 3.53 15.86
N GLY A 297 -26.35 2.49 16.35
CA GLY A 297 -24.89 2.36 16.32
C GLY A 297 -24.39 1.82 14.98
N VAL A 298 -23.08 1.94 14.74
CA VAL A 298 -22.44 1.45 13.52
C VAL A 298 -22.61 -0.08 13.36
N GLN A 299 -22.59 -0.83 14.45
CA GLN A 299 -22.74 -2.29 14.44
C GLN A 299 -24.16 -2.72 14.01
N GLU A 300 -25.19 -2.02 14.46
CA GLU A 300 -26.59 -2.29 14.09
C GLU A 300 -26.86 -1.87 12.64
N LEU A 301 -26.34 -0.70 12.22
CA LEU A 301 -26.46 -0.26 10.84
C LEU A 301 -25.73 -1.21 9.87
N THR A 302 -24.55 -1.70 10.25
CA THR A 302 -23.80 -2.70 9.48
C THR A 302 -24.55 -4.04 9.42
N ALA A 303 -25.27 -4.44 10.47
CA ALA A 303 -26.05 -5.67 10.46
C ALA A 303 -27.17 -5.64 9.40
N ARG A 304 -27.83 -4.46 9.23
CA ARG A 304 -28.84 -4.24 8.18
C ARG A 304 -28.22 -4.35 6.79
N GLU A 305 -27.07 -3.72 6.56
CA GLU A 305 -26.33 -3.78 5.29
C GLU A 305 -25.81 -5.20 5.00
N PHE A 306 -25.35 -5.91 6.03
CA PHE A 306 -24.81 -7.26 5.90
C PHE A 306 -25.85 -8.26 5.43
N THR A 307 -27.12 -8.11 5.84
CA THR A 307 -28.20 -8.98 5.38
C THR A 307 -28.37 -8.92 3.85
N GLY A 308 -28.39 -7.70 3.30
CA GLY A 308 -28.43 -7.49 1.85
C GLY A 308 -27.15 -7.97 1.15
N LEU A 309 -25.99 -7.65 1.72
CA LEU A 309 -24.70 -8.07 1.18
C LEU A 309 -24.57 -9.60 1.07
N ARG A 310 -25.01 -10.34 2.10
CA ARG A 310 -25.04 -11.81 2.07
C ARG A 310 -25.84 -12.33 0.89
N ALA A 311 -27.02 -11.76 0.63
CA ALA A 311 -27.85 -12.16 -0.50
C ALA A 311 -27.18 -11.87 -1.85
N VAL A 312 -26.57 -10.69 -2.00
CA VAL A 312 -25.83 -10.32 -3.22
C VAL A 312 -24.67 -11.29 -3.49
N LEU A 313 -23.82 -11.53 -2.50
CA LEU A 313 -22.63 -12.39 -2.66
C LEU A 313 -23.00 -13.86 -2.83
N SER A 314 -24.05 -14.34 -2.15
CA SER A 314 -24.51 -15.73 -2.29
C SER A 314 -25.14 -16.00 -3.66
N ALA A 315 -25.62 -14.97 -4.35
CA ALA A 315 -26.08 -15.04 -5.74
C ALA A 315 -24.92 -14.96 -6.77
N GLY A 316 -23.66 -14.93 -6.32
CA GLY A 316 -22.49 -14.81 -7.19
C GLY A 316 -22.22 -13.39 -7.70
N ASN A 317 -22.96 -12.39 -7.21
CA ASN A 317 -22.75 -10.99 -7.59
C ASN A 317 -21.71 -10.33 -6.68
N THR A 318 -21.09 -9.26 -7.17
CA THR A 318 -20.13 -8.45 -6.41
C THR A 318 -20.79 -7.17 -5.85
N ALA A 319 -20.23 -6.60 -4.78
CA ALA A 319 -20.70 -5.33 -4.23
C ALA A 319 -19.52 -4.44 -3.80
N VAL A 320 -19.57 -3.15 -4.10
CA VAL A 320 -18.58 -2.20 -3.56
C VAL A 320 -19.02 -1.73 -2.18
N LEU A 321 -18.11 -1.81 -1.21
CA LEU A 321 -18.35 -1.46 0.19
C LEU A 321 -17.59 -0.20 0.58
N GLY A 322 -18.23 0.62 1.41
CA GLY A 322 -17.58 1.66 2.20
C GLY A 322 -17.28 1.17 3.61
N LEU A 323 -16.03 1.24 4.04
CA LEU A 323 -15.56 0.80 5.34
C LEU A 323 -15.45 1.98 6.31
N ILE A 324 -16.16 1.89 7.43
CA ILE A 324 -16.03 2.83 8.55
C ILE A 324 -14.83 2.42 9.39
N LYS A 325 -13.73 3.16 9.25
CA LYS A 325 -12.52 2.97 10.07
C LYS A 325 -12.67 3.66 11.42
N ALA A 326 -11.97 3.15 12.43
CA ALA A 326 -11.86 3.79 13.75
C ALA A 326 -11.00 5.08 13.67
N THR A 327 -11.61 6.15 13.15
CA THR A 327 -11.02 7.49 12.97
C THR A 327 -12.13 8.53 13.13
N SER A 328 -11.77 9.73 13.60
CA SER A 328 -12.67 10.89 13.66
C SER A 328 -12.69 11.70 12.37
N ASN A 329 -11.80 11.39 11.41
CA ASN A 329 -11.71 12.07 10.14
C ASN A 329 -12.50 11.29 9.06
N PRO A 330 -13.62 11.82 8.54
CA PRO A 330 -14.46 11.12 7.58
C PRO A 330 -13.77 10.88 6.23
N THR A 331 -12.70 11.61 5.94
CA THR A 331 -11.91 11.41 4.72
C THR A 331 -11.03 10.17 4.80
N GLU A 332 -10.69 9.67 5.99
CA GLU A 332 -9.78 8.52 6.18
C GLU A 332 -10.45 7.15 6.05
N HIS A 333 -11.74 7.13 5.74
CA HIS A 333 -12.49 5.92 5.43
C HIS A 333 -12.06 5.32 4.09
N HIS A 334 -12.45 4.07 3.83
CA HIS A 334 -11.85 3.26 2.76
C HIS A 334 -12.91 2.53 1.95
N GLN A 335 -12.73 2.39 0.64
CA GLN A 335 -13.64 1.63 -0.22
C GLN A 335 -12.95 0.37 -0.77
N VAL A 336 -13.70 -0.72 -0.82
CA VAL A 336 -13.25 -2.06 -1.24
C VAL A 336 -14.33 -2.75 -2.06
N LEU A 337 -13.97 -3.73 -2.89
CA LEU A 337 -14.93 -4.52 -3.67
C LEU A 337 -15.09 -5.90 -3.02
N ALA A 338 -16.27 -6.23 -2.49
CA ALA A 338 -16.61 -7.56 -2.03
C ALA A 338 -17.00 -8.46 -3.20
N TYR A 339 -16.43 -9.67 -3.23
CA TYR A 339 -16.60 -10.60 -4.35
C TYR A 339 -17.07 -11.99 -3.96
N ALA A 340 -16.91 -12.38 -2.68
CA ALA A 340 -17.41 -13.65 -2.19
C ALA A 340 -17.69 -13.59 -0.69
N ILE A 341 -18.42 -14.58 -0.18
CA ILE A 341 -18.64 -14.78 1.24
C ILE A 341 -18.47 -16.26 1.59
N SER A 342 -17.76 -16.54 2.68
CA SER A 342 -17.61 -17.91 3.20
C SER A 342 -17.91 -17.96 4.70
N PRO A 343 -18.69 -18.93 5.19
CA PRO A 343 -18.87 -19.13 6.62
C PRO A 343 -17.57 -19.66 7.25
N VAL A 344 -17.20 -19.13 8.40
CA VAL A 344 -16.14 -19.65 9.28
C VAL A 344 -16.77 -20.47 10.41
N SER A 345 -17.93 -20.02 10.90
CA SER A 345 -18.79 -20.75 11.85
C SER A 345 -20.26 -20.36 11.61
N ALA A 346 -21.17 -20.83 12.46
CA ALA A 346 -22.58 -20.43 12.41
C ALA A 346 -22.78 -18.90 12.62
N THR A 347 -21.85 -18.24 13.28
CA THR A 347 -21.94 -16.81 13.64
C THR A 347 -20.81 -15.96 13.05
N VAL A 348 -19.80 -16.56 12.40
CA VAL A 348 -18.65 -15.84 11.84
C VAL A 348 -18.57 -16.09 10.34
N PHE A 349 -18.40 -15.01 9.57
CA PHE A 349 -18.34 -15.04 8.11
C PHE A 349 -17.17 -14.22 7.61
N ASN A 350 -16.46 -14.71 6.59
CA ASN A 350 -15.48 -13.93 5.86
C ASN A 350 -16.13 -13.38 4.60
N VAL A 351 -16.23 -12.05 4.52
CA VAL A 351 -16.51 -11.35 3.26
C VAL A 351 -15.17 -11.14 2.57
N HIS A 352 -14.96 -11.83 1.45
CA HIS A 352 -13.74 -11.72 0.66
C HIS A 352 -13.76 -10.44 -0.17
N ILE A 353 -12.67 -9.68 -0.12
CA ILE A 353 -12.60 -8.34 -0.71
C ILE A 353 -11.36 -8.16 -1.60
N TYR A 354 -11.53 -7.42 -2.67
CA TYR A 354 -10.46 -6.69 -3.32
C TYR A 354 -10.25 -5.36 -2.58
N ASP A 355 -9.13 -5.25 -1.89
CA ASP A 355 -8.64 -4.00 -1.31
C ASP A 355 -7.49 -3.46 -2.17
N SER A 356 -7.70 -2.29 -2.77
CA SER A 356 -6.71 -1.61 -3.60
C SER A 356 -5.40 -1.26 -2.87
N ASN A 357 -5.34 -1.32 -1.54
CA ASN A 357 -4.07 -1.19 -0.79
C ASN A 357 -3.25 -2.49 -0.75
N PHE A 358 -3.84 -3.63 -1.13
CA PHE A 358 -3.27 -4.98 -1.13
C PHE A 358 -3.42 -5.64 -2.52
N PRO A 359 -2.78 -5.07 -3.56
CA PRO A 359 -2.93 -5.57 -4.93
C PRO A 359 -2.49 -7.03 -5.02
N GLY A 360 -3.26 -7.83 -5.78
CA GLY A 360 -2.98 -9.23 -6.04
C GLY A 360 -3.22 -10.20 -4.87
N ARG A 361 -3.73 -9.74 -3.73
CA ARG A 361 -3.98 -10.57 -2.55
C ARG A 361 -5.42 -11.08 -2.54
N ASP A 362 -5.58 -12.40 -2.56
CA ASP A 362 -6.89 -13.07 -2.50
C ASP A 362 -7.36 -13.37 -1.07
N ASP A 363 -6.46 -13.21 -0.09
CA ASP A 363 -6.65 -13.54 1.33
C ASP A 363 -6.99 -12.33 2.21
N VAL A 364 -7.52 -11.27 1.58
CA VAL A 364 -8.01 -10.07 2.27
C VAL A 364 -9.51 -10.21 2.52
N VAL A 365 -9.92 -10.09 3.78
CA VAL A 365 -11.32 -10.29 4.18
C VAL A 365 -11.78 -9.25 5.19
N ILE A 366 -13.08 -8.96 5.18
CA ILE A 366 -13.80 -8.44 6.34
C ILE A 366 -14.44 -9.63 7.05
N GLU A 367 -13.87 -10.01 8.18
CA GLU A 367 -14.49 -10.96 9.11
C GLU A 367 -15.67 -10.26 9.79
N VAL A 368 -16.85 -10.86 9.68
CA VAL A 368 -18.10 -10.37 10.27
C VAL A 368 -18.59 -11.39 11.27
N THR A 369 -18.74 -10.95 12.52
CA THR A 369 -19.26 -11.80 13.62
C THR A 369 -20.65 -11.31 14.01
N LEU A 370 -21.63 -12.20 13.95
CA LEU A 370 -22.99 -11.98 14.44
C LEU A 370 -22.96 -11.96 15.97
N ALA A 371 -23.02 -10.76 16.55
CA ALA A 371 -23.06 -10.58 18.00
C ALA A 371 -24.49 -10.74 18.56
N SER A 372 -25.51 -10.48 17.73
CA SER A 372 -26.92 -10.81 17.95
C SER A 372 -27.65 -10.85 16.59
N ALA A 373 -28.97 -11.07 16.59
CA ALA A 373 -29.78 -11.00 15.37
C ALA A 373 -29.75 -9.61 14.67
N THR A 374 -29.43 -8.55 15.41
CA THR A 374 -29.48 -7.17 14.93
C THR A 374 -28.14 -6.44 15.02
N ARG A 375 -27.06 -7.14 15.41
CA ARG A 375 -25.77 -6.52 15.68
C ARG A 375 -24.63 -7.38 15.18
N VAL A 376 -23.69 -6.75 14.47
CA VAL A 376 -22.47 -7.40 13.99
C VAL A 376 -21.22 -6.64 14.41
N THR A 377 -20.12 -7.35 14.62
CA THR A 377 -18.79 -6.74 14.68
C THR A 377 -18.03 -7.05 13.40
N SER A 378 -17.05 -6.22 13.05
CA SER A 378 -16.27 -6.36 11.82
C SER A 378 -14.78 -6.24 12.09
N ARG A 379 -13.96 -7.05 11.42
CA ARG A 379 -12.51 -6.99 11.49
C ARG A 379 -11.92 -7.10 10.10
N HIS A 380 -10.98 -6.22 9.78
CA HIS A 380 -10.26 -6.28 8.52
C HIS A 380 -8.99 -7.12 8.69
N LEU A 381 -8.96 -8.27 8.01
CA LEU A 381 -7.89 -9.25 8.09
C LEU A 381 -7.15 -9.36 6.76
N VAL A 382 -5.84 -9.56 6.84
CA VAL A 382 -4.95 -9.85 5.70
C VAL A 382 -4.13 -11.06 6.11
N GLY A 383 -4.26 -12.19 5.40
CA GLY A 383 -3.60 -13.44 5.80
C GLY A 383 -3.98 -13.89 7.21
N GLY A 384 -5.24 -13.67 7.62
CA GLY A 384 -5.73 -13.95 8.97
C GLY A 384 -5.27 -12.96 10.06
N SER A 385 -4.35 -12.05 9.76
CA SER A 385 -3.85 -11.06 10.72
C SER A 385 -4.67 -9.77 10.69
N PRO A 386 -5.09 -9.22 11.84
CA PRO A 386 -5.84 -7.97 11.88
C PRO A 386 -4.96 -6.76 11.50
N LEU A 387 -5.44 -5.92 10.58
CA LEU A 387 -4.67 -4.76 10.09
C LEU A 387 -4.98 -3.47 10.87
N ARG A 388 -6.24 -3.03 10.87
CA ARG A 388 -6.77 -1.84 11.56
C ARG A 388 -8.22 -2.10 11.97
N ALA A 389 -8.65 -1.44 13.05
CA ALA A 389 -10.04 -1.51 13.49
C ALA A 389 -10.99 -0.89 12.44
N VAL A 390 -11.87 -1.72 11.91
CA VAL A 390 -13.05 -1.34 11.13
C VAL A 390 -14.24 -1.45 12.08
N ARG A 391 -15.01 -0.37 12.21
CA ARG A 391 -16.19 -0.29 13.08
C ARG A 391 -17.42 -0.92 12.42
N GLY A 392 -17.46 -0.89 11.08
CA GLY A 392 -18.54 -1.43 10.27
C GLY A 392 -18.38 -1.07 8.80
N PHE A 393 -19.39 -1.36 8.00
CA PHE A 393 -19.41 -1.09 6.58
C PHE A 393 -20.83 -0.89 6.04
N PHE A 394 -20.93 -0.36 4.84
CA PHE A 394 -22.18 -0.24 4.09
C PHE A 394 -21.95 -0.53 2.60
N MET A 395 -23.00 -0.97 1.89
CA MET A 395 -22.93 -1.10 0.44
C MET A 395 -23.03 0.27 -0.23
N THR A 396 -22.23 0.46 -1.27
CA THR A 396 -22.24 1.66 -2.12
C THR A 396 -22.93 1.30 -3.45
N PRO A 397 -23.77 2.19 -4.00
CA PRO A 397 -24.45 1.93 -5.26
C PRO A 397 -23.45 1.99 -6.42
N TYR A 398 -23.44 0.96 -7.26
CA TYR A 398 -22.54 0.85 -8.40
C TYR A 398 -23.33 0.89 -9.72
N ALA A 399 -22.84 1.70 -10.66
CA ALA A 399 -23.32 1.75 -12.03
C ALA A 399 -22.16 1.45 -12.99
N PRO A 400 -22.26 0.44 -13.88
CA PRO A 400 -21.18 0.07 -14.79
C PRO A 400 -20.75 1.20 -15.74
N ARG A 401 -19.45 1.26 -16.04
CA ARG A 401 -18.87 2.09 -17.11
C ARG A 401 -17.99 1.25 -18.00
N VAL A 402 -17.85 1.64 -19.26
CA VAL A 402 -16.85 1.04 -20.16
C VAL A 402 -15.48 1.63 -19.82
N PRO A 403 -14.48 0.80 -19.43
CA PRO A 403 -13.15 1.28 -19.13
C PRO A 403 -12.32 1.53 -20.40
N PRO A 404 -11.26 2.37 -20.33
CA PRO A 404 -10.34 2.53 -21.45
C PRO A 404 -9.54 1.24 -21.68
N CYS A 405 -9.20 0.96 -22.93
CA CYS A 405 -8.24 -0.08 -23.28
C CYS A 405 -6.84 0.47 -23.16
N VAL A 406 -6.08 0.00 -22.18
CA VAL A 406 -4.72 0.47 -21.89
C VAL A 406 -3.80 -0.75 -21.80
N PRO A 407 -2.67 -0.79 -22.54
CA PRO A 407 -1.75 -1.94 -22.55
C PRO A 407 -1.09 -2.24 -21.20
#